data_AF-A0A7M7P6J3-F1
#
_entry.id   AF-A0A7M7P6J3-F1
#
_cell.length_a   1.000
_cell.length_b   1.000
_cell.length_c   1.000
_cell.angle_alpha   90.00
_cell.angle_beta   90.00
_cell.angle_gamma   90.00
#
_symmetry.space_group_name_H-M   'P 1'
#
loop_
_entity.id
_entity.type
_entity.pdbx_description
1 polymer ?
#
loop_
_entity_poly.entity_id
_entity_poly.type
_entity_poly.pdbx_seq_one_letter_code
_entity_poly.pdbx_strand_id
1 'polypeptide(L)'
;MGISIKLASVFCLVFLASTVIEDSHAMVFISKIALHLSDACPLFAEEVLDEGGKCDPDVIEEVIDEVDEIELPGANPDMIERYLEEAEQGKMCFSPDGANVLKLQDGCATMDAVCTGKENVMYCSQMASVTTETPNTTLKTTTRPKRID
;
A
#
# COMPACT_ATOMS: atom_id res chain seq x y z
N MET A 1 31.70 -22.88 -60.56
CA MET A 1 31.29 -23.54 -59.30
C MET A 1 31.62 -22.59 -58.16
N GLY A 2 30.60 -22.08 -57.48
CA GLY A 2 30.71 -21.16 -56.35
C GLY A 2 29.29 -20.90 -55.85
N ILE A 3 29.03 -21.28 -54.61
CA ILE A 3 27.70 -21.62 -54.09
C ILE A 3 27.04 -20.35 -53.52
N SER A 4 25.81 -20.09 -53.94
CA SER A 4 24.95 -19.01 -53.46
C SER A 4 24.55 -19.20 -52.00
N ILE A 5 24.72 -18.18 -51.16
CA ILE A 5 24.09 -18.08 -49.84
C ILE A 5 22.99 -17.01 -49.95
N LYS A 6 21.74 -17.46 -49.88
CA LYS A 6 20.56 -16.59 -49.82
C LYS A 6 20.36 -16.14 -48.37
N LEU A 7 20.56 -14.85 -48.09
CA LEU A 7 20.12 -14.22 -46.84
C LEU A 7 18.58 -14.07 -46.89
N ALA A 8 17.88 -14.86 -46.09
CA ALA A 8 16.48 -14.66 -45.78
C ALA A 8 16.39 -13.64 -44.62
N SER A 9 16.09 -12.37 -44.93
CA SER A 9 15.65 -11.42 -43.91
C SER A 9 14.13 -11.33 -43.93
N VAL A 10 13.52 -12.12 -43.05
CA VAL A 10 12.11 -12.04 -42.68
C VAL A 10 11.94 -10.75 -41.85
N PHE A 11 11.47 -9.68 -42.47
CA PHE A 11 11.05 -8.49 -41.74
C PHE A 11 9.63 -8.70 -41.21
N CYS A 12 9.56 -9.05 -39.92
CA CYS A 12 8.32 -9.16 -39.15
C CYS A 12 7.55 -7.84 -39.16
N LEU A 13 6.26 -7.95 -39.49
CA LEU A 13 5.23 -6.93 -39.30
C LEU A 13 5.18 -6.48 -37.85
N VAL A 14 5.49 -5.20 -37.59
CA VAL A 14 5.11 -4.56 -36.32
C VAL A 14 3.79 -3.84 -36.55
N PHE A 15 2.70 -4.54 -36.22
CA PHE A 15 1.40 -3.93 -35.96
C PHE A 15 1.53 -3.05 -34.71
N LEU A 16 1.56 -1.73 -34.89
CA LEU A 16 1.33 -0.77 -33.80
C LEU A 16 -0.16 -0.77 -33.47
N ALA A 17 -0.57 -1.77 -32.67
CA ALA A 17 -1.86 -1.77 -32.01
C ALA A 17 -1.77 -0.91 -30.74
N SER A 18 -2.71 0.02 -30.65
CA SER A 18 -2.93 1.02 -29.62
C SER A 18 -2.83 0.47 -28.19
N THR A 19 -2.03 1.10 -27.35
CA THR A 19 -2.27 1.10 -25.90
C THR A 19 -2.78 2.47 -25.52
N VAL A 20 -4.10 2.56 -25.36
CA VAL A 20 -4.74 3.56 -24.51
C VAL A 20 -4.12 3.38 -23.14
N ILE A 21 -3.34 4.36 -22.69
CA ILE A 21 -2.92 4.45 -21.30
C ILE A 21 -4.17 4.93 -20.56
N GLU A 22 -4.95 4.01 -20.01
CA GLU A 22 -5.87 4.35 -18.93
C GLU A 22 -4.97 4.70 -17.74
N ASP A 23 -4.69 6.00 -17.58
CA ASP A 23 -4.18 6.58 -16.34
C ASP A 23 -5.28 6.43 -15.27
N SER A 24 -5.43 5.20 -14.77
CA SER A 24 -6.12 4.93 -13.52
C SER A 24 -5.17 5.36 -12.42
N HIS A 25 -5.19 6.66 -12.09
CA HIS A 25 -4.60 7.17 -10.86
C HIS A 25 -5.29 6.46 -9.70
N ALA A 26 -4.74 5.33 -9.26
CA ALA A 26 -5.11 4.71 -8.00
C ALA A 26 -4.87 5.78 -6.92
N MET A 27 -5.95 6.31 -6.33
CA MET A 27 -5.81 7.24 -5.22
C MET A 27 -5.29 6.44 -4.03
N VAL A 28 -4.01 6.61 -3.74
CA VAL A 28 -3.37 6.11 -2.53
C VAL A 28 -3.70 7.08 -1.40
N PHE A 29 -4.39 6.60 -0.36
CA PHE A 29 -4.81 7.41 0.77
C PHE A 29 -4.11 6.94 2.03
N ILE A 30 -3.03 7.60 2.42
CA ILE A 30 -2.30 7.28 3.65
C ILE A 30 -3.19 7.51 4.87
N SER A 31 -3.57 6.42 5.54
CA SER A 31 -4.34 6.50 6.78
C SER A 31 -3.42 6.72 7.99
N LYS A 32 -3.97 7.30 9.07
CA LYS A 32 -3.25 7.42 10.34
C LYS A 32 -2.89 6.04 10.93
N ILE A 33 -3.70 5.02 10.68
CA ILE A 33 -3.42 3.63 11.10
C ILE A 33 -2.19 3.12 10.38
N ALA A 34 -2.16 3.26 9.05
CA ALA A 34 -1.02 2.84 8.24
C ALA A 34 0.28 3.55 8.67
N LEU A 35 0.22 4.84 9.01
CA LEU A 35 1.39 5.57 9.52
C LEU A 35 1.94 4.95 10.81
N HIS A 36 1.09 4.77 11.84
CA HIS A 36 1.54 4.21 13.12
C HIS A 36 2.08 2.78 12.98
N LEU A 37 1.45 1.95 12.16
CA LEU A 37 1.91 0.59 11.92
C LEU A 37 3.18 0.55 11.05
N SER A 38 3.37 1.52 10.15
CA SER A 38 4.53 1.54 9.23
C SER A 38 5.86 1.79 9.93
N ASP A 39 5.83 2.42 11.11
CA ASP A 39 7.01 2.66 11.92
C ASP A 39 7.54 1.34 12.53
N ALA A 40 6.66 0.38 12.82
CA ALA A 40 7.03 -0.94 13.35
C ALA A 40 7.47 -1.96 12.28
N CYS A 41 7.40 -1.60 11.00
CA CYS A 41 7.75 -2.52 9.90
C CYS A 41 9.19 -3.08 9.93
N PRO A 42 10.23 -2.33 10.35
CA PRO A 42 11.57 -2.89 10.46
C PRO A 42 11.65 -4.05 11.45
N LEU A 43 11.02 -3.89 12.63
CA LEU A 43 10.97 -4.91 13.67
C LEU A 43 10.14 -6.11 13.22
N PHE A 44 8.96 -5.85 12.64
CA PHE A 44 8.14 -6.91 12.06
C PHE A 44 8.88 -7.76 11.02
N ALA A 45 9.68 -7.13 10.16
CA ALA A 45 10.47 -7.87 9.19
C ALA A 45 11.58 -8.72 9.84
N GLU A 46 12.14 -8.26 10.95
CA GLU A 46 13.15 -8.99 11.73
C GLU A 46 12.53 -10.22 12.41
N GLU A 47 11.46 -10.04 13.18
CA GLU A 47 10.78 -11.14 13.89
C GLU A 47 10.23 -12.19 12.93
N VAL A 48 9.62 -11.78 11.80
CA VAL A 48 9.16 -12.73 10.78
C VAL A 48 10.32 -13.55 10.20
N LEU A 49 11.52 -12.96 10.06
CA LEU A 49 12.68 -13.71 9.57
C LEU A 49 13.22 -14.69 10.62
N ASP A 50 13.21 -14.29 11.89
CA ASP A 50 13.66 -15.12 13.00
C ASP A 50 12.74 -16.33 13.21
N GLU A 51 11.44 -16.17 13.00
CA GLU A 51 10.44 -17.26 12.96
C GLU A 51 10.39 -18.04 11.63
N GLY A 52 11.39 -17.85 10.76
CA GLY A 52 11.56 -18.64 9.54
C GLY A 52 10.64 -18.24 8.39
N GLY A 53 10.28 -16.96 8.32
CA GLY A 53 9.48 -16.34 7.26
C GLY A 53 7.97 -16.51 7.44
N LYS A 54 7.53 -16.82 8.66
CA LYS A 54 6.12 -16.98 9.00
C LYS A 54 5.74 -15.92 10.02
N CYS A 55 4.49 -15.45 9.91
CA CYS A 55 3.89 -14.62 10.92
C CYS A 55 2.79 -15.44 11.61
N ASP A 56 2.81 -15.43 12.92
CA ASP A 56 1.76 -15.89 13.81
C ASP A 56 1.53 -14.83 14.92
N PRO A 57 0.56 -15.03 15.82
CA PRO A 57 0.28 -14.04 16.86
C PRO A 57 1.48 -13.75 17.78
N ASP A 58 2.37 -14.72 18.01
CA ASP A 58 3.51 -14.54 18.91
C ASP A 58 4.49 -13.52 18.31
N VAL A 59 4.73 -13.57 16.99
CA VAL A 59 5.50 -12.54 16.25
C VAL A 59 4.92 -11.15 16.44
N ILE A 60 3.59 -11.01 16.50
CA ILE A 60 2.96 -9.71 16.69
C ILE A 60 3.17 -9.18 18.10
N GLU A 61 3.09 -10.04 19.11
CA GLU A 61 3.38 -9.69 20.50
C GLU A 61 4.84 -9.24 20.64
N GLU A 62 5.79 -9.98 20.07
CA GLU A 62 7.23 -9.64 20.09
C GLU A 62 7.51 -8.28 19.44
N VAL A 63 6.85 -7.97 18.32
CA VAL A 63 6.99 -6.64 17.68
C VAL A 63 6.48 -5.53 18.60
N ILE A 64 5.36 -5.73 19.30
CA ILE A 64 4.81 -4.71 20.21
C ILE A 64 5.76 -4.50 21.40
N ASP A 65 6.25 -5.60 21.98
CA ASP A 65 7.19 -5.56 23.10
C ASP A 65 8.50 -4.86 22.72
N GLU A 66 9.07 -5.18 21.55
CA GLU A 66 10.32 -4.56 21.08
C GLU A 66 10.13 -3.07 20.75
N VAL A 67 8.98 -2.67 20.19
CA VAL A 67 8.66 -1.25 19.97
C VAL A 67 8.66 -0.47 21.29
N ASP A 68 8.12 -1.06 22.36
CA ASP A 68 8.08 -0.44 23.70
C ASP A 68 9.49 -0.40 24.32
N GLU A 69 10.26 -1.49 24.22
CA GLU A 69 11.61 -1.58 24.80
C GLU A 69 12.59 -0.59 24.17
N ILE A 70 12.58 -0.44 22.84
CA ILE A 70 13.55 0.44 22.16
C ILE A 70 13.07 1.90 22.04
N GLU A 71 11.89 2.22 22.54
CA GLU A 71 11.22 3.53 22.43
C GLU A 71 11.31 4.10 21.00
N LEU A 72 10.90 3.30 20.01
CA LEU A 72 11.11 3.63 18.60
C LEU A 72 10.48 5.00 18.24
N PRO A 73 11.26 5.98 17.75
CA PRO A 73 10.77 7.35 17.58
C PRO A 73 9.72 7.43 16.47
N GLY A 74 8.49 7.82 16.83
CA GLY A 74 7.34 7.93 15.92
C GLY A 74 6.34 6.80 16.10
N ALA A 75 6.81 5.63 16.53
CA ALA A 75 5.96 4.54 16.95
C ALA A 75 5.33 4.84 18.31
N ASN A 76 4.10 4.36 18.50
CA ASN A 76 3.44 4.40 19.78
C ASN A 76 2.90 2.99 20.04
N PRO A 77 3.47 2.25 21.01
CA PRO A 77 3.14 0.84 21.24
C PRO A 77 1.65 0.66 21.55
N ASP A 78 1.07 1.48 22.44
CA ASP A 78 -0.37 1.44 22.77
C ASP A 78 -1.29 1.59 21.54
N MET A 79 -0.87 2.40 20.56
CA MET A 79 -1.64 2.63 19.35
C MET A 79 -1.48 1.47 18.36
N ILE A 80 -0.28 0.92 18.24
CA ILE A 80 0.01 -0.25 17.40
C ILE A 80 -0.78 -1.46 17.92
N GLU A 81 -0.64 -1.77 19.21
CA GLU A 81 -1.37 -2.86 19.89
C GLU A 81 -2.89 -2.72 19.63
N ARG A 82 -3.46 -1.55 19.93
CA ARG A 82 -4.90 -1.30 19.70
C ARG A 82 -5.31 -1.55 18.25
N TYR A 83 -4.53 -1.09 17.27
CA TYR A 83 -4.90 -1.28 15.87
C TYR A 83 -4.83 -2.75 15.45
N LEU A 84 -3.89 -3.52 15.98
CA LEU A 84 -3.75 -4.94 15.71
C LEU A 84 -4.83 -5.77 16.41
N GLU A 85 -5.18 -5.47 17.66
CA GLU A 85 -6.35 -6.06 18.34
C GLU A 85 -7.66 -5.81 17.57
N GLU A 86 -7.82 -4.61 17.01
CA GLU A 86 -8.99 -4.28 16.20
C GLU A 86 -8.98 -4.97 14.84
N ALA A 87 -7.80 -5.27 14.30
CA ALA A 87 -7.67 -6.11 13.11
C ALA A 87 -8.11 -7.56 13.38
N GLU A 88 -7.75 -8.13 14.52
CA GLU A 88 -8.22 -9.47 14.95
C GLU A 88 -9.74 -9.52 15.12
N GLN A 89 -10.35 -8.41 15.53
CA GLN A 89 -11.80 -8.26 15.56
C GLN A 89 -12.42 -8.07 14.16
N GLY A 90 -11.60 -8.07 13.11
CA GLY A 90 -12.02 -7.86 11.73
C GLY A 90 -12.55 -6.46 11.47
N LYS A 91 -12.01 -5.43 12.13
CA LYS A 91 -12.41 -4.03 11.87
C LYS A 91 -11.56 -3.36 10.80
N MET A 92 -10.41 -3.94 10.48
CA MET A 92 -9.45 -3.38 9.52
C MET A 92 -9.69 -3.92 8.11
N CYS A 93 -9.47 -3.04 7.14
CA CYS A 93 -9.57 -3.34 5.72
C CYS A 93 -8.38 -2.73 4.97
N PHE A 94 -8.00 -3.39 3.89
CA PHE A 94 -6.94 -2.98 2.98
C PHE A 94 -7.50 -2.78 1.56
N SER A 95 -7.05 -1.76 0.85
CA SER A 95 -7.39 -1.58 -0.57
C SER A 95 -6.15 -1.27 -1.41
N PRO A 96 -5.66 -2.21 -2.24
CA PRO A 96 -4.44 -1.96 -3.01
C PRO A 96 -4.60 -0.84 -4.05
N ASP A 97 -5.80 -0.61 -4.55
CA ASP A 97 -6.10 0.26 -5.70
C ASP A 97 -7.20 1.30 -5.43
N GLY A 98 -7.70 1.38 -4.20
CA GLY A 98 -8.81 2.24 -3.81
C GLY A 98 -10.20 1.76 -4.30
N ALA A 99 -10.27 0.64 -5.03
CA ALA A 99 -11.50 0.10 -5.61
C ALA A 99 -11.87 -1.26 -5.00
N ASN A 100 -10.88 -2.14 -4.83
CA ASN A 100 -11.03 -3.45 -4.23
C ASN A 100 -10.74 -3.36 -2.73
N VAL A 101 -11.72 -3.74 -1.90
CA VAL A 101 -11.59 -3.72 -0.44
C VAL A 101 -11.48 -5.15 0.07
N LEU A 102 -10.36 -5.46 0.72
CA LEU A 102 -10.07 -6.72 1.37
C LEU A 102 -10.18 -6.54 2.88
N LYS A 103 -10.87 -7.46 3.53
CA LYS A 103 -10.99 -7.47 4.99
C LYS A 103 -9.76 -8.15 5.59
N LEU A 104 -9.10 -7.48 6.51
CA LEU A 104 -7.98 -8.03 7.27
C LEU A 104 -8.57 -8.76 8.49
N GLN A 105 -8.06 -9.96 8.78
CA GLN A 105 -8.63 -10.84 9.80
C GLN A 105 -7.76 -11.01 11.04
N ASP A 106 -6.51 -10.55 10.99
CA ASP A 106 -5.53 -10.71 12.05
C ASP A 106 -4.44 -9.64 11.97
N GLY A 107 -3.59 -9.59 13.01
CA GLY A 107 -2.46 -8.68 13.10
C GLY A 107 -1.42 -8.91 12.02
N CYS A 108 -1.11 -10.16 11.70
CA CYS A 108 -0.15 -10.55 10.66
C CYS A 108 -0.51 -10.02 9.27
N ALA A 109 -1.73 -10.26 8.81
CA ALA A 109 -2.22 -9.76 7.53
C ALA A 109 -2.25 -8.23 7.50
N THR A 110 -2.48 -7.60 8.65
CA THR A 110 -2.49 -6.14 8.77
C THR A 110 -1.09 -5.57 8.67
N MET A 111 -0.13 -6.10 9.43
CA MET A 111 1.28 -5.71 9.35
C MET A 111 1.86 -6.01 7.97
N ASP A 112 1.59 -7.17 7.40
CA ASP A 112 2.01 -7.50 6.03
C ASP A 112 1.44 -6.50 5.01
N ALA A 113 0.14 -6.20 5.07
CA ALA A 113 -0.48 -5.22 4.17
C ALA A 113 0.12 -3.81 4.31
N VAL A 114 0.42 -3.37 5.54
CA VAL A 114 1.09 -2.09 5.78
C VAL A 114 2.54 -2.13 5.29
N CYS A 115 3.30 -3.16 5.62
CA CYS A 115 4.73 -3.18 5.34
C CYS A 115 5.06 -3.45 3.86
N THR A 116 4.16 -4.12 3.13
CA THR A 116 4.30 -4.35 1.68
C THR A 116 3.63 -3.30 0.80
N GLY A 117 2.58 -2.64 1.30
CA GLY A 117 1.71 -1.75 0.52
C GLY A 117 1.51 -0.34 1.09
N LYS A 118 2.25 0.01 2.15
CA LYS A 118 2.43 1.26 2.92
C LYS A 118 1.26 2.18 3.22
N GLU A 119 0.11 2.14 2.56
CA GLU A 119 -0.76 3.31 2.68
C GLU A 119 -2.27 3.09 2.68
N ASN A 120 -2.80 1.92 2.31
CA ASN A 120 -4.27 1.76 2.19
C ASN A 120 -4.91 0.82 3.22
N VAL A 121 -4.37 0.77 4.45
CA VAL A 121 -4.99 0.05 5.57
C VAL A 121 -5.76 1.04 6.44
N MET A 122 -7.05 0.82 6.65
CA MET A 122 -7.87 1.64 7.55
C MET A 122 -9.08 0.86 8.07
N TYR A 123 -9.89 1.47 8.94
CA TYR A 123 -11.15 0.84 9.34
C TYR A 123 -12.07 0.60 8.14
N CYS A 124 -12.67 -0.58 8.07
CA CYS A 124 -13.63 -0.93 7.03
C CYS A 124 -14.80 0.07 6.92
N SER A 125 -15.21 0.67 8.05
CA SER A 125 -16.26 1.70 8.09
C SER A 125 -15.85 3.01 7.40
N GLN A 126 -14.56 3.34 7.42
CA GLN A 126 -14.01 4.56 6.82
C GLN A 126 -13.80 4.39 5.31
N MET A 127 -13.43 3.19 4.86
CA MET A 127 -13.25 2.90 3.43
C MET A 127 -14.51 3.10 2.58
N ALA A 128 -15.68 2.71 3.08
CA ALA A 128 -16.95 2.91 2.36
C ALA A 128 -17.23 4.40 2.08
N SER A 129 -16.72 5.28 2.93
CA SER A 129 -16.91 6.74 2.80
C SER A 129 -15.97 7.33 1.74
N VAL A 130 -14.75 6.79 1.61
CA VAL A 130 -13.75 7.25 0.63
C VAL A 130 -14.12 6.83 -0.79
N THR A 131 -14.70 5.63 -0.97
CA THR A 131 -15.14 5.15 -2.30
C THR A 131 -16.36 5.88 -2.87
N THR A 132 -17.13 6.61 -2.04
CA THR A 132 -18.35 7.31 -2.46
C THR A 132 -18.14 8.79 -2.72
N GLU A 133 -17.06 9.39 -2.21
CA GLU A 133 -16.63 10.74 -2.58
C GLU A 133 -15.70 10.72 -3.79
N THR A 134 -16.22 10.38 -4.97
CA THR A 134 -15.59 10.78 -6.22
C THR A 134 -15.53 12.32 -6.23
N PRO A 135 -14.34 12.97 -6.28
CA PRO A 135 -14.30 14.42 -6.35
C PRO A 135 -14.68 14.85 -7.77
N ASN A 136 -15.96 15.10 -7.99
CA ASN A 136 -16.42 16.08 -8.97
C ASN A 136 -16.09 17.50 -8.46
N THR A 137 -14.83 17.75 -8.06
CA THR A 137 -14.38 19.07 -7.63
C THR A 137 -13.69 19.73 -8.80
N THR A 138 -14.54 20.38 -9.60
CA THR A 138 -14.21 21.43 -10.57
C THR A 138 -13.00 22.24 -10.10
N LEU A 139 -11.92 22.16 -10.88
CA LEU A 139 -10.71 22.96 -10.76
C LEU A 139 -11.09 24.45 -10.67
N LYS A 140 -11.10 25.02 -9.46
CA LYS A 140 -11.20 26.47 -9.29
C LYS A 140 -9.83 27.07 -9.60
N THR A 141 -9.63 27.41 -10.88
CA THR A 141 -8.51 28.21 -11.35
C THR A 141 -8.43 29.51 -10.55
N THR A 142 -7.54 29.57 -9.57
CA THR A 142 -7.22 30.82 -8.86
C THR A 142 -6.29 31.63 -9.75
N THR A 143 -6.86 32.62 -10.43
CA THR A 143 -6.17 33.62 -11.23
C THR A 143 -5.17 34.40 -10.38
N ARG A 144 -3.89 34.36 -10.77
CA ARG A 144 -2.78 35.18 -10.25
C ARG A 144 -3.12 36.68 -10.41
N PRO A 145 -3.11 37.52 -9.35
CA PRO A 145 -3.23 38.96 -9.54
C PRO A 145 -1.93 39.52 -10.13
N LYS A 146 -2.06 40.17 -11.29
CA LYS A 146 -1.02 40.99 -11.93
C LYS A 146 -0.83 42.25 -11.08
N ARG A 147 0.30 42.35 -10.36
CA ARG A 147 0.70 43.61 -9.73
C ARG A 147 1.27 44.52 -10.80
N ILE A 148 0.54 45.59 -11.08
CA ILE A 148 1.00 46.79 -11.77
C ILE A 148 1.51 47.70 -10.65
N ASP A 149 2.80 48.05 -10.72
CA ASP A 149 3.40 49.38 -10.49
C ASP A 149 4.92 49.22 -10.49
#